data_AF-A0A952D8V7-F1
#
_entry.id   AF-A0A952D8V7-F1
#
_cell.length_a   1.000
_cell.length_b   1.000
_cell.length_c   1.000
_cell.angle_alpha   90.00
_cell.angle_beta   90.00
_cell.angle_gamma   90.00
#
_symmetry.space_group_name_H-M   'P 1'
#
loop_
_entity.id
_entity.type
_entity.pdbx_description
1 polymer ?
#
loop_
_entity_poly.entity_id
_entity_poly.type
_entity_poly.pdbx_seq_one_letter_code
_entity_poly.pdbx_strand_id
1 'polypeptide(L)'
;MMDVLVMVEEQPPEHSSVLAHVSSVPSPLTMERPSREVVTLYGIPSPESLALALAAALESRRSADDRADTVRHVGVWPERGAVGDAAWRDEETGELVTRDLQIPLAVLAETAQSLLLECGQVIRRMVGGLLINDWPEGTRRAVSFKFSPAPAYAPANAEAVLAVLREADGLAYDVDSDDN
;
A
#
# COMPACT_ATOMS: atom_id res chain seq x y z
N MET A 1 -8.70 -8.08 -3.50
CA MET A 1 -7.74 -7.29 -4.29
C MET A 1 -7.71 -5.87 -3.74
N MET A 2 -6.52 -5.30 -3.58
CA MET A 2 -6.21 -3.97 -3.05
C MET A 2 -5.62 -3.12 -4.18
N ASP A 3 -6.09 -1.89 -4.35
CA ASP A 3 -5.50 -0.93 -5.30
C ASP A 3 -4.50 -0.07 -4.52
N VAL A 4 -3.25 0.02 -4.98
CA VAL A 4 -2.17 0.68 -4.23
C VAL A 4 -1.46 1.69 -5.12
N LEU A 5 -1.31 2.90 -4.62
CA LEU A 5 -0.47 3.95 -5.18
C LEU A 5 0.76 4.12 -4.29
N VAL A 6 1.95 3.84 -4.81
CA VAL A 6 3.21 4.06 -4.10
C VAL A 6 3.84 5.35 -4.60
N MET A 7 4.33 6.16 -3.68
CA MET A 7 4.91 7.47 -3.92
C MET A 7 6.23 7.58 -3.15
N VAL A 8 7.18 8.34 -3.68
CA VAL A 8 8.46 8.61 -2.98
C VAL A 8 8.61 10.09 -2.71
N GLU A 9 8.98 10.41 -1.48
CA GLU A 9 9.33 11.76 -1.03
C GLU A 9 10.75 11.75 -0.44
N GLU A 10 11.53 12.80 -0.69
CA GLU A 10 12.94 12.84 -0.28
C GLU A 10 13.13 12.97 1.23
N GLN A 11 12.23 13.66 1.91
CA GLN A 11 12.33 13.90 3.35
C GLN A 11 10.99 13.66 4.05
N PRO A 12 11.00 12.98 5.22
CA PRO A 12 9.83 12.92 6.07
C PRO A 12 9.50 14.30 6.64
N PRO A 13 8.23 14.57 7.00
CA PRO A 13 7.88 15.77 7.73
C PRO A 13 8.65 15.85 9.06
N GLU A 14 9.19 17.05 9.34
CA GLU A 14 10.05 17.49 10.45
C GLU A 14 10.54 16.42 11.46
N HIS A 15 11.85 16.14 11.44
CA HIS A 15 12.61 15.36 12.44
C HIS A 15 12.09 13.93 12.77
N SER A 16 11.17 13.40 11.97
CA SER A 16 10.58 12.09 12.21
C SER A 16 11.38 10.97 11.52
N SER A 17 11.67 9.88 12.22
CA SER A 17 12.30 8.67 11.64
C SER A 17 11.29 7.75 10.96
N VAL A 18 10.20 8.33 10.43
CA VAL A 18 9.18 7.60 9.67
C VAL A 18 9.78 7.12 8.35
N LEU A 19 9.63 5.83 8.09
CA LEU A 19 10.01 5.18 6.83
C LEU A 19 8.92 5.35 5.77
N ALA A 20 7.64 5.28 6.17
CA ALA A 20 6.53 5.47 5.25
C ALA A 20 5.27 5.98 5.95
N HIS A 21 4.41 6.66 5.19
CA HIS A 21 3.01 6.86 5.55
C HIS A 21 2.12 6.03 4.65
N VAL A 22 1.12 5.39 5.24
CA VAL A 22 0.07 4.66 4.55
C VAL A 22 -1.25 5.36 4.82
N SER A 23 -2.02 5.65 3.78
CA SER A 23 -3.33 6.26 3.91
C SER A 23 -4.34 5.58 3.01
N SER A 24 -5.53 5.27 3.51
CA SER A 24 -6.61 4.75 2.67
C SER A 24 -7.46 5.90 2.13
N VAL A 25 -7.71 5.87 0.83
CA VAL A 25 -8.65 6.76 0.15
C VAL A 25 -9.94 5.96 -0.09
N PRO A 26 -11.05 6.33 0.56
CA PRO A 26 -12.32 5.65 0.36
C PRO A 26 -12.79 5.87 -1.08
N SER A 27 -13.38 4.85 -1.68
CA SER A 27 -13.97 5.01 -3.01
C SER A 27 -15.18 5.93 -2.91
N PRO A 28 -15.35 6.93 -3.81
CA PRO A 28 -16.59 7.68 -3.86
C PRO A 28 -17.77 6.73 -4.11
N LEU A 29 -18.86 6.93 -3.36
CA LEU A 29 -20.07 6.08 -3.30
C LEU A 29 -20.73 5.77 -4.68
N THR A 30 -20.31 6.46 -5.74
CA THR A 30 -20.79 6.33 -7.12
C THR A 30 -19.93 5.42 -8.00
N MET A 31 -18.78 4.93 -7.53
CA MET A 31 -17.91 4.03 -8.31
C MET A 31 -17.68 2.71 -7.57
N GLU A 32 -17.89 1.59 -8.27
CA GLU A 32 -17.56 0.22 -7.85
C GLU A 32 -16.05 -0.04 -7.72
N ARG A 33 -15.24 1.00 -7.49
CA ARG A 33 -13.80 0.86 -7.29
C ARG A 33 -13.52 0.43 -5.85
N PRO A 34 -12.60 -0.52 -5.61
CA PRO A 34 -12.12 -0.78 -4.26
C PRO A 34 -11.44 0.48 -3.69
N SER A 35 -11.43 0.60 -2.36
CA SER A 35 -10.63 1.61 -1.67
C SER A 35 -9.17 1.52 -2.12
N ARG A 36 -8.52 2.68 -2.29
CA ARG A 36 -7.14 2.79 -2.74
C ARG A 36 -6.24 3.09 -1.56
N GLU A 37 -5.23 2.27 -1.34
CA GLU A 37 -4.18 2.53 -0.36
C GLU A 37 -3.09 3.40 -1.02
N VAL A 38 -2.70 4.48 -0.35
CA VAL A 38 -1.63 5.38 -0.77
C VAL A 38 -0.46 5.18 0.17
N VAL A 39 0.66 4.72 -0.37
CA VAL A 39 1.91 4.48 0.35
C VAL A 39 2.92 5.55 -0.04
N THR A 40 3.30 6.39 0.90
CA THR A 40 4.35 7.39 0.73
C THR A 40 5.61 6.88 1.41
N LEU A 41 6.63 6.49 0.64
CA LEU A 41 7.95 6.10 1.13
C LEU A 41 8.84 7.34 1.26
N TYR A 42 9.62 7.39 2.34
CA TYR A 42 10.60 8.45 2.55
C TYR A 42 12.02 7.99 2.29
N GLY A 43 12.81 8.82 1.61
CA GLY A 43 14.20 8.55 1.27
C GLY A 43 14.36 7.61 0.08
N ILE A 44 15.40 6.78 0.11
CA ILE A 44 15.71 5.86 -0.99
C ILE A 44 14.86 4.60 -0.86
N PRO A 45 13.95 4.30 -1.80
CA PRO A 45 13.10 3.12 -1.73
C PRO A 45 13.95 1.84 -1.90
N SER A 46 13.68 0.83 -1.06
CA SER A 46 14.21 -0.52 -1.20
C SER A 46 13.07 -1.54 -1.22
N PRO A 47 13.31 -2.79 -1.67
CA PRO A 47 12.30 -3.85 -1.59
C PRO A 47 11.80 -4.08 -0.16
N GLU A 48 12.69 -4.00 0.81
CA GLU A 48 12.40 -4.19 2.23
C GLU A 48 11.56 -3.03 2.78
N SER A 49 11.91 -1.78 2.46
CA SER A 49 11.13 -0.62 2.89
C SER A 49 9.72 -0.63 2.30
N LEU A 50 9.59 -0.99 1.02
CA LEU A 50 8.30 -1.13 0.37
C LEU A 50 7.49 -2.30 0.95
N ALA A 51 8.11 -3.45 1.18
CA ALA A 51 7.43 -4.60 1.79
C ALA A 51 6.91 -4.28 3.19
N LEU A 52 7.69 -3.56 4.00
CA LEU A 52 7.27 -3.13 5.34
C LEU A 52 6.09 -2.16 5.30
N ALA A 53 6.10 -1.21 4.36
CA ALA A 53 4.98 -0.29 4.16
C ALA A 53 3.71 -1.00 3.66
N LEU A 54 3.85 -1.96 2.73
CA LEU A 54 2.73 -2.78 2.27
C LEU A 54 2.18 -3.69 3.37
N ALA A 55 3.05 -4.23 4.23
CA ALA A 55 2.61 -4.98 5.41
C ALA A 55 1.75 -4.10 6.33
N ALA A 56 2.15 -2.84 6.57
CA ALA A 56 1.35 -1.90 7.35
C ALA A 56 -0.03 -1.62 6.72
N ALA A 57 -0.10 -1.49 5.39
CA ALA A 57 -1.37 -1.37 4.68
C ALA A 57 -2.28 -2.59 4.90
N LEU A 58 -1.75 -3.80 4.84
CA LEU A 58 -2.52 -5.03 5.05
C LEU A 58 -2.97 -5.20 6.50
N GLU A 59 -2.07 -4.98 7.47
CA GLU A 59 -2.38 -5.16 8.88
C GLU A 59 -3.33 -4.08 9.41
N SER A 60 -3.25 -2.86 8.90
CA SER A 60 -4.18 -1.79 9.27
C SER A 60 -5.61 -2.10 8.81
N ARG A 61 -5.78 -2.71 7.63
CA ARG A 61 -7.08 -3.19 7.14
C ARG A 61 -7.65 -4.32 8.00
N ARG A 62 -6.80 -5.29 8.39
CA ARG A 62 -7.20 -6.40 9.29
C ARG A 62 -7.61 -5.89 10.67
N SER A 63 -6.97 -4.85 11.17
CA SER A 63 -7.23 -4.28 12.51
C SER A 63 -8.49 -3.39 12.58
N ALA A 64 -8.92 -2.84 11.44
CA ALA A 64 -10.03 -1.90 11.31
C ALA A 64 -11.28 -2.48 10.62
N ASP A 65 -11.42 -3.82 10.64
CA ASP A 65 -12.61 -4.56 10.20
C ASP A 65 -13.01 -4.36 8.73
N ASP A 66 -12.01 -4.15 7.85
CA ASP A 66 -12.07 -3.99 6.38
C ASP A 66 -13.32 -3.29 5.81
N ARG A 67 -13.86 -2.29 6.52
CA ARG A 67 -15.03 -1.54 6.04
C ARG A 67 -14.62 -0.63 4.88
N ALA A 68 -15.48 -0.58 3.86
CA ALA A 68 -15.20 0.17 2.64
C ALA A 68 -15.12 1.69 2.85
N ASP A 69 -15.81 2.20 3.88
CA ASP A 69 -15.84 3.61 4.26
C ASP A 69 -14.75 4.00 5.29
N THR A 70 -14.00 3.03 5.82
CA THR A 70 -12.94 3.31 6.78
C THR A 70 -11.74 3.99 6.11
N VAL A 71 -11.44 5.19 6.58
CA VAL A 71 -10.21 5.93 6.32
C VAL A 71 -9.15 5.50 7.34
N ARG A 72 -7.91 5.28 6.91
CA ARG A 72 -6.77 4.90 7.74
C ARG A 72 -5.64 5.85 7.47
N HIS A 73 -4.92 6.25 8.51
CA HIS A 73 -3.68 7.00 8.40
C HIS A 73 -2.66 6.38 9.34
N VAL A 74 -1.56 5.83 8.80
CA VAL A 74 -0.59 5.05 9.55
C VAL A 74 0.83 5.47 9.18
N GLY A 75 1.61 5.87 10.17
CA GLY A 75 3.06 6.00 10.04
C GLY A 75 3.75 4.67 10.28
N VAL A 76 4.83 4.40 9.55
CA VAL A 76 5.63 3.17 9.64
C VAL A 76 7.03 3.55 10.10
N TRP A 77 7.47 2.93 11.19
CA TRP A 77 8.80 3.12 11.77
C TRP A 77 9.56 1.78 11.78
N PRO A 78 10.80 1.73 11.29
CA PRO A 78 11.59 0.48 11.25
C PRO A 78 11.78 -0.18 12.62
N GLU A 79 11.88 0.63 13.68
CA GLU A 79 12.20 0.16 15.04
C GLU A 79 10.97 0.06 15.97
N ARG A 80 9.81 0.55 15.54
CA ARG A 80 8.60 0.65 16.38
C ARG A 80 7.40 -0.11 15.83
N GLY A 81 7.34 -0.31 14.51
CA GLY A 81 6.16 -0.84 13.83
C GLY A 81 5.30 0.27 13.23
N ALA A 82 3.99 0.07 13.18
CA ALA A 82 3.07 1.02 12.57
C ALA A 82 2.13 1.64 13.60
N VAL A 83 1.95 2.96 13.54
CA VAL A 83 1.09 3.71 14.48
C VAL A 83 0.28 4.76 13.72
N GLY A 84 -0.97 4.91 14.09
CA GLY A 84 -1.85 5.94 13.55
C GLY A 84 -3.29 5.72 13.96
N ASP A 85 -4.23 5.94 13.05
CA ASP A 85 -5.66 5.83 13.34
C ASP A 85 -6.46 5.27 12.17
N ALA A 86 -7.69 4.87 12.50
CA ALA A 86 -8.76 4.55 11.56
C ALA A 86 -10.00 5.34 11.95
N ALA A 87 -10.73 5.85 10.95
CA ALA A 87 -11.96 6.59 11.14
C ALA A 87 -13.05 6.11 10.17
N TRP A 88 -14.28 5.96 10.65
CA TRP A 88 -15.44 5.58 9.85
C TRP A 88 -16.71 6.24 10.38
N ARG A 89 -17.79 6.22 9.60
CA ARG A 89 -19.09 6.71 10.08
C ARG A 89 -19.88 5.55 10.66
N ASP A 90 -20.39 5.74 11.86
CA ASP A 90 -21.34 4.81 12.47
C ASP A 90 -22.66 4.83 11.69
N GLU A 91 -23.16 3.65 11.30
CA GLU A 91 -24.34 3.53 10.44
C GLU A 91 -25.65 3.90 11.16
N GLU A 92 -25.70 3.70 12.49
CA GLU A 92 -26.90 3.94 13.30
C GLU A 92 -27.03 5.41 13.69
N THR A 93 -25.92 6.03 14.10
CA THR A 93 -25.89 7.39 14.66
C THR A 93 -25.41 8.44 13.66
N GLY A 94 -24.70 8.03 12.60
CA GLY A 94 -24.05 8.93 11.64
C GLY A 94 -22.81 9.64 12.18
N GLU A 95 -22.41 9.37 13.42
CA GLU A 95 -21.25 9.98 14.06
C GLU A 95 -19.93 9.42 13.51
N LEU A 96 -18.87 10.24 13.57
CA LEU A 96 -17.53 9.81 13.20
C LEU A 96 -16.91 9.04 14.36
N VAL A 97 -16.65 7.75 14.16
CA VAL A 97 -15.92 6.91 15.11
C VAL A 97 -14.45 6.90 14.70
N THR A 98 -13.57 7.02 15.69
CA THR A 98 -12.12 6.93 15.53
C THR A 98 -11.55 5.81 16.39
N ARG A 99 -10.51 5.14 15.90
CA ARG A 99 -9.80 4.08 16.60
C ARG A 99 -8.31 4.23 16.36
N ASP A 100 -7.54 4.24 17.44
CA ASP A 100 -6.09 4.18 17.37
C ASP A 100 -5.63 2.83 16.81
N LEU A 101 -4.67 2.87 15.88
CA LEU A 101 -4.01 1.72 15.32
C LEU A 101 -2.58 1.64 15.85
N GLN A 102 -2.24 0.50 16.44
CA GLN A 102 -0.87 0.17 16.85
C GLN A 102 -0.55 -1.26 16.43
N ILE A 103 0.26 -1.39 15.38
CA ILE A 103 0.65 -2.68 14.80
C ILE A 103 2.10 -2.96 15.21
N PRO A 104 2.37 -4.03 15.99
CA PRO A 104 3.72 -4.34 16.46
C PRO A 104 4.68 -4.62 15.30
N LEU A 105 5.95 -4.22 15.47
CA LEU A 105 7.00 -4.45 14.48
C LEU A 105 7.13 -5.93 14.09
N ALA A 106 7.00 -6.85 15.05
CA ALA A 106 7.09 -8.29 14.78
C ALA A 106 6.03 -8.75 13.77
N VAL A 107 4.79 -8.26 13.89
CA VAL A 107 3.69 -8.59 12.97
C VAL A 107 3.98 -8.00 11.59
N LEU A 108 4.45 -6.74 11.52
CA LEU A 108 4.83 -6.14 10.24
C LEU A 108 5.97 -6.89 9.56
N ALA A 109 6.99 -7.30 10.32
CA ALA A 109 8.15 -7.99 9.79
C ALA A 109 7.78 -9.37 9.23
N GLU A 110 6.93 -10.12 9.93
CA GLU A 110 6.42 -11.41 9.47
C GLU A 110 5.61 -11.27 8.17
N THR A 111 4.69 -10.31 8.12
CA THR A 111 3.90 -10.04 6.92
C THR A 111 4.78 -9.53 5.77
N ALA A 112 5.75 -8.64 6.04
CA ALA A 112 6.68 -8.15 5.03
C ALA A 112 7.56 -9.28 4.46
N GLN A 113 8.01 -10.22 5.30
CA GLN A 113 8.76 -11.38 4.85
C GLN A 113 7.92 -12.27 3.94
N SER A 114 6.67 -12.54 4.32
CA SER A 114 5.73 -13.28 3.49
C SER A 114 5.52 -12.60 2.13
N LEU A 115 5.35 -11.27 2.12
CA LEU A 115 5.24 -10.48 0.88
C LEU A 115 6.49 -10.57 0.00
N LEU A 116 7.68 -10.55 0.58
CA LEU A 116 8.92 -10.67 -0.18
C LEU A 116 9.10 -12.07 -0.78
N LEU A 117 8.65 -13.12 -0.08
CA LEU A 117 8.68 -14.49 -0.57
C LEU A 117 7.70 -14.69 -1.73
N GLU A 118 6.46 -14.22 -1.58
CA GLU A 118 5.40 -14.45 -2.56
C GLU A 118 5.46 -13.47 -3.74
N CYS A 119 5.83 -12.21 -3.48
CA CYS A 119 5.68 -11.09 -4.43
C CYS A 119 7.00 -10.34 -4.67
N GLY A 120 8.14 -10.87 -4.23
CA GLY A 120 9.43 -10.16 -4.25
C GLY A 120 9.85 -9.65 -5.63
N GLN A 121 9.52 -10.36 -6.72
CA GLN A 121 9.86 -9.89 -8.06
C GLN A 121 9.03 -8.68 -8.50
N VAL A 122 7.75 -8.65 -8.14
CA VAL A 122 6.87 -7.49 -8.38
C VAL A 122 7.36 -6.30 -7.55
N ILE A 123 7.67 -6.53 -6.27
CA ILE A 123 8.22 -5.50 -5.37
C ILE A 123 9.52 -4.91 -5.93
N ARG A 124 10.47 -5.75 -6.36
CA ARG A 124 11.73 -5.27 -6.97
C ARG A 124 11.50 -4.47 -8.25
N ARG A 125 10.56 -4.90 -9.10
CA ARG A 125 10.21 -4.14 -10.32
C ARG A 125 9.62 -2.78 -9.97
N MET A 126 8.74 -2.70 -8.97
CA MET A 126 8.16 -1.44 -8.50
C MET A 126 9.22 -0.48 -7.98
N VAL A 127 10.13 -0.98 -7.13
CA VAL A 127 11.26 -0.20 -6.62
C VAL A 127 12.14 0.29 -7.78
N GLY A 128 12.41 -0.56 -8.78
CA GLY A 128 13.12 -0.16 -9.99
C GLY A 128 12.43 0.99 -10.74
N GLY A 129 11.10 0.94 -10.88
CA GLY A 129 10.32 2.03 -11.49
C GLY A 129 10.36 3.33 -10.70
N LEU A 130 10.36 3.26 -9.37
CA LEU A 130 10.49 4.43 -8.49
C LEU A 130 11.89 5.05 -8.53
N LEU A 131 12.92 4.27 -8.87
CA LEU A 131 14.33 4.69 -8.94
C LEU A 131 14.77 5.21 -10.32
N ILE A 132 13.88 5.26 -11.31
CA ILE A 132 14.19 5.84 -12.63
C ILE A 132 14.67 7.29 -12.42
N ASN A 133 15.85 7.65 -12.91
CA ASN A 133 16.44 8.96 -12.64
C ASN A 133 15.80 10.10 -13.47
N ASP A 134 15.15 9.77 -14.58
CA ASP A 134 14.63 10.73 -15.57
C ASP A 134 13.14 11.05 -15.37
N TRP A 135 12.64 11.05 -14.13
CA TRP A 135 11.29 11.56 -13.89
C TRP A 135 11.21 13.02 -14.36
N PRO A 136 10.17 13.41 -15.12
CA PRO A 136 10.02 14.77 -15.57
C PRO A 136 10.07 15.75 -14.39
N GLU A 137 10.76 16.86 -14.57
CA GLU A 137 10.90 17.88 -13.53
C GLU A 137 9.52 18.35 -13.06
N GLY A 138 9.28 18.32 -11.75
CA GLY A 138 7.97 18.63 -11.14
C GLY A 138 7.00 17.45 -11.03
N THR A 139 7.31 16.27 -11.58
CA THR A 139 6.47 15.06 -11.44
C THR A 139 6.83 14.26 -10.19
N ARG A 140 5.80 13.92 -9.42
CA ARG A 140 5.94 13.06 -8.24
C ARG A 140 6.22 11.62 -8.66
N ARG A 141 7.28 11.03 -8.12
CA ARG A 141 7.64 9.63 -8.40
C ARG A 141 6.57 8.72 -7.82
N ALA A 142 5.75 8.15 -8.68
CA ALA A 142 4.62 7.33 -8.25
C ALA A 142 4.36 6.13 -9.17
N VAL A 143 3.98 4.99 -8.59
CA VAL A 143 3.64 3.76 -9.31
C VAL A 143 2.34 3.21 -8.72
N SER A 144 1.35 2.95 -9.59
CA SER A 144 0.09 2.30 -9.21
C SER A 144 0.12 0.81 -9.53
N PHE A 145 -0.46 -0.02 -8.68
CA PHE A 145 -0.63 -1.44 -8.95
C PHE A 145 -1.81 -2.04 -8.19
N LYS A 146 -2.32 -3.16 -8.70
CA LYS A 146 -3.31 -3.97 -7.99
C LYS A 146 -2.61 -5.15 -7.35
N PHE A 147 -2.93 -5.37 -6.08
CA PHE A 147 -2.32 -6.37 -5.23
C PHE A 147 -3.38 -7.31 -4.68
N SER A 148 -3.12 -8.63 -4.69
CA SER A 148 -4.00 -9.57 -3.99
C SER A 148 -3.11 -10.51 -3.18
N PRO A 149 -2.92 -10.27 -1.88
CA PRO A 149 -2.16 -11.20 -1.06
C PRO A 149 -2.95 -12.51 -0.99
N ALA A 150 -2.27 -13.64 -1.17
CA ALA A 150 -2.89 -14.92 -0.87
C ALA A 150 -3.23 -14.94 0.63
N PRO A 151 -4.39 -15.48 1.04
CA PRO A 151 -4.64 -15.67 2.46
C PRO A 151 -3.58 -16.64 3.00
N ALA A 152 -2.88 -16.24 4.06
CA ALA A 152 -1.79 -17.00 4.70
C ALA A 152 -2.17 -18.42 5.17
N TYR A 153 -3.43 -18.81 5.04
CA TYR A 153 -3.98 -20.12 5.41
C TYR A 153 -4.54 -20.96 4.25
N ALA A 154 -4.43 -20.52 2.98
CA ALA A 154 -4.79 -21.37 1.85
C ALA A 154 -3.58 -22.21 1.42
N PRO A 155 -3.70 -23.55 1.26
CA PRO A 155 -2.63 -24.33 0.65
C PRO A 155 -2.37 -23.78 -0.76
N ALA A 156 -1.19 -23.21 -0.96
CA ALA A 156 -0.79 -22.62 -2.22
C ALA A 156 -0.77 -23.70 -3.31
N ASN A 157 -1.83 -23.77 -4.12
CA ASN A 157 -1.73 -24.46 -5.40
C ASN A 157 -0.94 -23.55 -6.34
N ALA A 158 0.32 -23.91 -6.60
CA ALA A 158 1.25 -23.14 -7.42
C ALA A 158 0.69 -22.77 -8.81
N GLU A 159 -0.22 -23.59 -9.35
CA GLU A 159 -0.89 -23.29 -10.63
C GLU A 159 -1.88 -22.12 -10.52
N ALA A 160 -2.58 -21.94 -9.40
CA ALA A 160 -3.51 -20.84 -9.19
C ALA A 160 -2.78 -19.50 -9.04
N VAL A 161 -1.61 -19.51 -8.40
CA VAL A 161 -0.76 -18.31 -8.27
C VAL A 161 -0.18 -17.90 -9.63
N LEU A 162 0.26 -18.86 -10.44
CA LEU A 162 0.75 -18.61 -11.80
C LEU A 162 -0.36 -18.09 -12.75
N ALA A 163 -1.61 -18.52 -12.55
CA ALA A 163 -2.75 -18.02 -13.31
C ALA A 163 -3.03 -16.53 -13.02
N VAL A 164 -3.00 -16.12 -11.75
CA VAL A 164 -3.19 -14.72 -11.34
C VAL A 164 -2.07 -13.82 -11.86
N LEU A 165 -0.82 -14.29 -11.84
CA LEU A 165 0.33 -13.53 -12.36
C LEU A 165 0.26 -13.29 -13.87
N ARG A 166 -0.34 -14.22 -14.64
CA ARG A 166 -0.54 -14.05 -16.08
C ARG A 166 -1.62 -13.02 -16.41
N GLU A 167 -2.63 -12.88 -15.55
CA GLU A 167 -3.73 -11.93 -15.73
C GLU A 167 -3.33 -10.49 -15.34
N ALA A 168 -2.29 -10.32 -14.50
CA ALA A 168 -1.82 -9.03 -14.02
C ALA A 168 -0.89 -8.25 -14.98
N ASP A 169 -0.55 -8.79 -16.16
CA ASP A 169 0.41 -8.19 -17.09
C ASP A 169 -0.17 -7.03 -17.95
N GLY A 170 -1.20 -6.35 -17.43
CA GLY A 170 -1.80 -5.14 -18.00
C GLY A 170 -1.29 -3.89 -17.29
N LEU A 171 -0.02 -3.54 -17.43
CA LEU A 171 0.47 -2.22 -17.05
C LEU A 171 -0.06 -1.20 -18.06
N ALA A 172 -1.13 -0.49 -17.69
CA ALA A 172 -1.60 0.66 -18.46
C ALA A 172 -0.64 1.84 -18.19
N TYR A 173 0.13 2.20 -19.21
CA TYR A 173 0.78 3.49 -19.28
C TYR A 173 -0.26 4.46 -19.83
N ASP A 174 -0.65 5.46 -19.04
CA ASP A 174 -1.45 6.57 -19.53
C ASP A 174 -0.50 7.45 -20.36
N VAL A 175 -0.40 7.15 -21.65
CA VAL A 175 0.25 8.03 -22.62
C VAL A 175 -0.87 8.91 -23.15
N ASP A 176 -0.97 10.13 -22.64
CA ASP A 176 -1.70 11.22 -23.29
C ASP A 176 -1.20 11.29 -24.73
N SER A 177 -1.97 10.68 -25.63
CA SER A 177 -1.76 10.77 -27.06
C SER A 177 -2.42 12.06 -27.49
N ASP A 178 -1.65 13.13 -27.48
CA ASP A 178 -2.03 14.42 -28.04
C ASP A 178 -2.16 14.22 -29.56
N ASP A 179 -3.40 14.25 -30.05
CA ASP A 179 -3.79 14.12 -31.46
C ASP A 179 -3.35 15.38 -32.23
N ASN A 180 -2.60 15.19 -33.33
CA ASN A 180 -2.44 16.19 -34.38
C ASN A 180 -2.63 15.60 -35.77
#